data_AF-Q9V492-F1
#
_entry.id   AF-Q9V492-F1
#
_cell.length_a   1.000
_cell.length_b   1.000
_cell.length_c   1.000
_cell.angle_alpha   90.00
_cell.angle_beta   90.00
_cell.angle_gamma   90.00
#
_symmetry.space_group_name_H-M   'P 1'
#
loop_
_entity.id
_entity.type
_entity.pdbx_description
1 polymer ?
#
loop_
_entity_poly.entity_id
_entity_poly.type
_entity_poly.pdbx_seq_one_letter_code
_entity_poly.pdbx_strand_id
1 'polypeptide(L)'
;MKRLKAYLKDGINVAAVMCLGDTISQFFFDKKSLDEWDAGRTLRFGIVGLVFVGPTLRRWYHFLESRVPKTYSPMRRGVTKMLVDQTLFAPPFTMAMSFLVPLSNGEPIDRIRQRILDSYLSILVRNYMLWPAAQMLNFRFVPLGYQVLYAQFIALVWNCYLSMILNS
;
A
#
# COMPACT_ATOMS: atom_id res chain seq x y z
N MET A 1 18.43 -5.35 -18.67
CA MET A 1 18.61 -3.96 -18.17
C MET A 1 17.31 -3.14 -18.06
N LYS A 2 16.45 -3.00 -19.09
CA LYS A 2 15.22 -2.18 -19.02
C LYS A 2 14.25 -2.57 -17.89
N ARG A 3 14.03 -3.88 -17.68
CA ARG A 3 13.18 -4.38 -16.58
C ARG A 3 13.69 -3.96 -15.20
N LEU A 4 14.99 -4.11 -14.93
CA LEU A 4 15.61 -3.73 -13.66
C LEU A 4 15.44 -2.23 -13.38
N LYS A 5 15.67 -1.36 -14.39
CA LYS A 5 15.44 0.08 -14.26
C LYS A 5 13.98 0.40 -13.87
N ALA A 6 13.01 -0.31 -14.44
CA ALA A 6 11.60 -0.13 -14.09
C ALA A 6 11.27 -0.65 -12.67
N TYR A 7 11.88 -1.77 -12.24
CA TYR A 7 11.77 -2.24 -10.85
C TYR A 7 12.30 -1.20 -9.85
N LEU A 8 13.50 -0.67 -10.11
CA LEU A 8 14.10 0.36 -9.28
C LEU A 8 13.26 1.65 -9.28
N LYS A 9 12.76 2.07 -10.44
CA LYS A 9 11.89 3.26 -10.54
C LYS A 9 10.64 3.13 -9.68
N ASP A 10 9.93 1.99 -9.76
CA ASP A 10 8.71 1.79 -8.97
C ASP A 10 9.02 1.72 -7.47
N GLY A 11 10.11 1.03 -7.09
CA GLY A 11 10.57 0.99 -5.70
C GLY A 11 10.93 2.37 -5.14
N ILE A 12 11.66 3.19 -5.92
CA ILE A 12 12.02 4.56 -5.54
C ILE A 12 10.78 5.44 -5.42
N ASN A 13 9.85 5.37 -6.37
CA ASN A 13 8.60 6.13 -6.32
C ASN A 13 7.77 5.77 -5.08
N VAL A 14 7.67 4.47 -4.78
CA VAL A 14 6.95 3.97 -3.60
C VAL A 14 7.62 4.44 -2.32
N ALA A 15 8.95 4.34 -2.24
CA ALA A 15 9.72 4.82 -1.09
C ALA A 15 9.52 6.31 -0.87
N ALA A 16 9.58 7.13 -1.93
CA ALA A 16 9.36 8.57 -1.85
C ALA A 16 7.95 8.91 -1.35
N VAL A 17 6.91 8.24 -1.87
CA VAL A 17 5.53 8.46 -1.41
C VAL A 17 5.34 8.00 0.02
N MET A 18 5.94 6.88 0.44
CA MET A 18 5.87 6.41 1.82
C MET A 18 6.61 7.34 2.79
N CYS A 19 7.78 7.85 2.42
CA CYS A 19 8.48 8.87 3.19
C CYS A 19 7.62 10.12 3.35
N LEU A 20 7.05 10.63 2.26
CA LEU A 20 6.18 11.79 2.29
C LEU A 20 4.94 11.56 3.17
N GLY A 21 4.32 10.39 3.05
CA GLY A 21 3.17 10.00 3.86
C GLY A 21 3.48 9.93 5.35
N ASP A 22 4.65 9.40 5.71
CA ASP A 22 5.09 9.37 7.10
C ASP A 22 5.42 10.78 7.62
N THR A 23 6.12 11.60 6.83
CA THR A 23 6.39 13.01 7.17
C THR A 23 5.09 13.78 7.42
N ILE A 24 4.11 13.67 6.52
CA ILE A 24 2.77 14.26 6.72
C ILE A 24 2.13 13.70 8.00
N SER A 25 2.22 12.40 8.23
CA SER A 25 1.62 11.78 9.41
C SER A 25 2.20 12.32 10.72
N GLN A 26 3.53 12.47 10.77
CA GLN A 26 4.23 13.02 11.93
C GLN A 26 3.84 14.48 12.20
N PHE A 27 3.66 15.31 11.18
CA PHE A 27 3.25 16.70 11.35
C PHE A 27 1.76 16.86 11.72
N PHE A 28 0.88 16.13 11.04
CA PHE A 28 -0.57 16.34 11.17
C PHE A 28 -1.24 15.50 12.25
N PHE A 29 -0.82 14.25 12.45
CA PHE A 29 -1.41 13.35 13.44
C PHE A 29 -0.60 13.34 14.74
N ASP A 30 0.73 13.23 14.64
CA ASP A 30 1.59 13.22 15.83
C ASP A 30 1.90 14.65 16.34
N LYS A 31 1.51 15.69 15.58
CA LYS A 31 1.70 17.13 15.89
C LYS A 31 3.15 17.52 16.23
N LYS A 32 4.11 16.81 15.65
CA LYS A 32 5.54 17.07 15.85
C LYS A 32 5.94 18.36 15.15
N SER A 33 6.83 19.13 15.78
CA SER A 33 7.54 20.23 15.13
C SER A 33 8.64 19.72 14.18
N LEU A 34 9.26 20.61 13.41
CA LEU A 34 10.39 20.26 12.54
C LEU A 34 11.57 19.66 13.34
N ASP A 35 11.77 20.13 14.58
CA ASP A 35 12.84 19.65 15.46
C ASP A 35 12.54 18.28 16.09
N GLU A 36 11.25 17.91 16.19
CA GLU A 36 10.79 16.62 16.73
C GLU A 36 10.56 15.57 15.63
N TRP A 37 10.78 15.94 14.36
CA TRP A 37 10.61 15.05 13.23
C TRP A 37 11.54 13.84 13.32
N ASP A 38 10.95 12.65 13.38
CA ASP A 38 11.69 11.39 13.44
C ASP A 38 12.07 10.95 12.02
N ALA A 39 13.23 11.43 11.57
CA ALA A 39 13.83 11.03 10.30
C ALA A 39 14.12 9.51 10.25
N GLY A 40 14.37 8.88 11.39
CA GLY A 40 14.60 7.44 11.50
C GLY A 40 13.34 6.65 11.14
N ARG A 41 12.19 7.04 11.67
CA ARG A 41 10.88 6.47 11.29
C ARG A 41 10.61 6.67 9.79
N THR A 42 10.79 7.89 9.28
CA THR A 42 10.57 8.16 7.84
C THR A 42 11.47 7.30 6.95
N LEU A 43 12.74 7.14 7.32
CA LEU A 43 13.68 6.27 6.59
C LEU A 43 13.22 4.80 6.59
N ARG A 44 12.74 4.28 7.72
CA ARG A 44 12.24 2.90 7.83
C ARG A 44 11.02 2.67 6.93
N PHE A 45 10.08 3.63 6.87
CA PHE A 45 8.97 3.59 5.91
C PHE A 45 9.45 3.61 4.47
N GLY A 46 10.46 4.44 4.15
CA GLY A 46 11.11 4.44 2.84
C GLY A 46 11.71 3.08 2.47
N ILE A 47 12.39 2.41 3.41
CA ILE A 47 12.97 1.07 3.21
C ILE A 47 11.87 0.03 2.97
N VAL A 48 10.79 0.03 3.77
CA VAL A 48 9.64 -0.86 3.56
C VAL A 48 9.05 -0.63 2.16
N GLY A 49 8.93 0.63 1.74
CA GLY A 49 8.49 1.00 0.40
C GLY A 49 9.37 0.45 -0.71
N LEU A 50 10.68 0.63 -0.58
CA LEU A 50 11.67 0.24 -1.58
C LEU A 50 11.82 -1.28 -1.70
N VAL A 51 11.92 -1.98 -0.56
CA VAL A 51 12.30 -3.40 -0.50
C VAL A 51 11.08 -4.32 -0.57
N PHE A 52 9.95 -3.91 0.00
CA PHE A 52 8.77 -4.76 0.11
C PHE A 52 7.62 -4.28 -0.78
N VAL A 53 7.07 -3.10 -0.53
CA VAL A 53 5.81 -2.66 -1.15
C VAL A 53 5.94 -2.50 -2.66
N GLY A 54 6.97 -1.79 -3.12
CA GLY A 54 7.18 -1.54 -4.55
C GLY A 54 7.39 -2.81 -5.37
N PRO A 55 8.34 -3.69 -5.00
CA PRO A 55 8.55 -4.97 -5.68
C PRO A 55 7.29 -5.86 -5.66
N THR A 56 6.58 -5.93 -4.53
CA THR A 56 5.37 -6.75 -4.36
C THR A 56 4.25 -6.28 -5.27
N LEU A 57 3.89 -4.99 -5.22
CA LEU A 57 2.83 -4.44 -6.07
C LEU A 57 3.16 -4.54 -7.56
N ARG A 58 4.41 -4.23 -7.93
CA ARG A 58 4.85 -4.35 -9.32
C ARG A 58 4.70 -5.78 -9.82
N ARG A 59 5.19 -6.77 -9.07
CA ARG A 59 5.09 -8.20 -9.41
C ARG A 59 3.62 -8.60 -9.57
N TRP A 60 2.77 -8.18 -8.64
CA TRP A 60 1.35 -8.49 -8.64
C TRP A 60 0.60 -7.90 -9.84
N TYR A 61 0.79 -6.61 -10.14
CA TYR A 61 0.11 -5.97 -11.27
C TYR A 61 0.57 -6.51 -12.63
N HIS A 62 1.85 -6.86 -12.77
CA HIS A 62 2.33 -7.55 -13.97
C HIS A 62 1.75 -8.97 -14.09
N PHE A 63 1.59 -9.68 -12.96
CA PHE A 63 0.93 -10.98 -12.94
C PHE A 63 -0.53 -10.84 -13.41
N LEU A 64 -1.31 -9.92 -12.84
CA LEU A 64 -2.69 -9.66 -13.26
C LEU A 64 -2.78 -9.25 -14.74
N GLU A 65 -1.89 -8.38 -15.23
CA GLU A 65 -1.83 -8.01 -16.65
C GLU A 65 -1.57 -9.22 -17.56
N SER A 66 -0.73 -10.16 -17.12
CA SER A 66 -0.38 -11.35 -17.89
C SER A 66 -1.45 -12.44 -17.88
N ARG A 67 -2.21 -12.56 -16.77
CA ARG A 67 -3.18 -13.64 -16.57
C ARG A 67 -4.60 -13.29 -17.04
N VAL A 68 -5.00 -12.03 -16.95
CA VAL A 68 -6.34 -11.62 -17.40
C VAL A 68 -6.36 -11.49 -18.92
N PRO A 69 -7.24 -12.23 -19.63
CA PRO A 69 -7.26 -12.24 -21.09
C PRO A 69 -7.36 -10.84 -21.70
N LYS A 70 -6.53 -10.58 -22.72
CA LYS A 70 -6.56 -9.33 -23.48
C LYS A 70 -7.78 -9.22 -24.41
N THR A 71 -8.44 -10.35 -24.68
CA THR A 71 -9.69 -10.44 -25.46
C THR A 71 -10.91 -9.90 -24.72
N TYR A 72 -10.84 -9.78 -23.39
CA TYR A 72 -11.91 -9.20 -22.60
C TYR A 72 -12.05 -7.71 -22.90
N SER A 73 -13.30 -7.21 -22.90
CA SER A 73 -13.55 -5.78 -22.98
C SER A 73 -12.82 -5.05 -21.85
N PRO A 74 -12.42 -3.78 -22.02
CA PRO A 74 -11.64 -3.10 -20.98
C PRO A 74 -12.39 -3.01 -19.63
N MET A 75 -13.74 -3.07 -19.64
CA MET A 75 -14.55 -3.08 -18.42
C MET A 75 -14.43 -4.42 -17.73
N ARG A 76 -14.65 -5.51 -18.47
CA ARG A 76 -14.50 -6.87 -17.95
C ARG A 76 -13.10 -7.12 -17.43
N ARG A 77 -12.05 -6.62 -18.13
CA ARG A 77 -10.67 -6.70 -17.64
C ARG A 77 -10.48 -5.99 -16.30
N GLY A 78 -10.96 -4.76 -16.17
CA GLY A 78 -10.89 -3.99 -14.92
C GLY A 78 -11.57 -4.73 -13.77
N VAL A 79 -12.82 -5.15 -13.96
CA VAL A 79 -13.60 -5.88 -12.96
C VAL A 79 -12.93 -7.20 -12.56
N THR A 80 -12.49 -8.01 -13.54
CA THR A 80 -11.81 -9.28 -13.24
C THR A 80 -10.53 -9.05 -12.43
N LYS A 81 -9.69 -8.08 -12.80
CA LYS A 81 -8.46 -7.78 -12.04
C LYS A 81 -8.77 -7.30 -10.64
N MET A 82 -9.76 -6.42 -10.48
CA MET A 82 -10.19 -5.92 -9.18
C MET A 82 -10.69 -7.07 -8.30
N LEU A 83 -11.56 -7.95 -8.80
CA LEU A 83 -12.05 -9.08 -8.01
C LEU A 83 -10.91 -10.02 -7.57
N VAL A 84 -9.98 -10.34 -8.47
CA VAL A 84 -8.81 -11.18 -8.13
C VAL A 84 -7.90 -10.48 -7.12
N ASP A 85 -7.68 -9.17 -7.28
CA ASP A 85 -6.89 -8.35 -6.36
C ASP A 85 -7.50 -8.34 -4.96
N GLN A 86 -8.80 -8.06 -4.86
CA GLN A 86 -9.50 -7.97 -3.58
C GLN A 86 -9.64 -9.32 -2.88
N THR A 87 -9.68 -10.44 -3.63
CA THR A 87 -9.81 -11.78 -3.04
C THR A 87 -8.47 -12.43 -2.70
N LEU A 88 -7.46 -12.31 -3.56
CA LEU A 88 -6.19 -13.04 -3.43
C LEU A 88 -5.03 -12.19 -2.90
N PHE A 89 -5.08 -10.87 -3.06
CA PHE A 89 -3.98 -9.99 -2.70
C PHE A 89 -4.29 -9.10 -1.50
N ALA A 90 -5.47 -8.48 -1.47
CA ALA A 90 -5.82 -7.54 -0.39
C ALA A 90 -5.73 -8.16 1.02
N PRO A 91 -6.22 -9.39 1.29
CA PRO A 91 -6.08 -9.99 2.62
C PRO A 91 -4.61 -10.23 3.05
N PRO A 92 -3.78 -11.01 2.30
CA PRO A 92 -2.41 -11.26 2.73
C PRO A 92 -1.54 -9.99 2.71
N PHE A 93 -1.79 -9.06 1.78
CA PHE A 93 -1.06 -7.79 1.75
C PHE A 93 -1.41 -6.89 2.95
N THR A 94 -2.70 -6.81 3.31
CA THR A 94 -3.13 -6.08 4.51
C THR A 94 -2.53 -6.70 5.76
N MET A 95 -2.55 -8.04 5.89
CA MET A 95 -1.89 -8.76 6.98
C MET A 95 -0.39 -8.43 7.07
N ALA A 96 0.31 -8.48 5.94
CA ALA A 96 1.74 -8.18 5.88
C ALA A 96 2.02 -6.74 6.31
N MET A 97 1.23 -5.76 5.86
CA MET A 97 1.42 -4.36 6.23
C MET A 97 1.07 -4.08 7.70
N SER A 98 -0.01 -4.68 8.21
CA SER A 98 -0.38 -4.62 9.64
C SER A 98 0.70 -5.21 10.56
N PHE A 99 1.58 -6.06 10.04
CA PHE A 99 2.73 -6.58 10.77
C PHE A 99 4.01 -5.77 10.53
N LEU A 100 4.37 -5.50 9.27
CA LEU A 100 5.64 -4.87 8.89
C LEU A 100 5.75 -3.42 9.33
N VAL A 101 4.66 -2.65 9.26
CA VAL A 101 4.65 -1.24 9.67
C VAL A 101 4.99 -1.09 11.16
N PRO A 102 4.25 -1.69 12.10
CA PRO A 102 4.57 -1.57 13.50
C PRO A 102 5.90 -2.24 13.87
N LEU A 103 6.28 -3.34 13.20
CA LEU A 103 7.59 -3.96 13.38
C LEU A 103 8.72 -2.98 13.02
N SER A 104 8.57 -2.24 11.91
CA SER A 104 9.54 -1.22 11.50
C SER A 104 9.62 -0.05 12.48
N ASN A 105 8.54 0.21 13.24
CA ASN A 105 8.53 1.20 14.32
C ASN A 105 9.08 0.66 15.64
N GLY A 106 9.55 -0.58 15.69
CA GLY A 106 10.11 -1.19 16.90
C GLY A 106 9.05 -1.67 17.89
N GLU A 107 7.79 -1.83 17.47
CA GLU A 107 6.77 -2.39 18.36
C GLU A 107 7.07 -3.86 18.69
N PRO A 108 6.88 -4.30 19.96
CA PRO A 108 7.06 -5.70 20.34
C PRO A 108 6.12 -6.64 19.57
N ILE A 109 6.63 -7.78 19.11
CA ILE A 109 5.89 -8.75 18.28
C ILE A 109 4.58 -9.19 18.95
N ASP A 110 4.56 -9.40 20.27
CA ASP A 110 3.34 -9.82 20.98
C ASP A 110 2.25 -8.75 20.93
N ARG A 111 2.62 -7.46 20.99
CA ARG A 111 1.67 -6.35 20.83
C ARG A 111 1.14 -6.27 19.40
N ILE A 112 2.00 -6.49 18.40
CA ILE A 112 1.60 -6.51 16.99
C ILE A 112 0.60 -7.65 16.75
N ARG A 113 0.89 -8.86 17.26
CA ARG A 113 0.01 -10.02 17.15
C ARG A 113 -1.35 -9.75 17.80
N GLN A 114 -1.36 -9.21 19.01
CA GLN A 114 -2.59 -8.88 19.71
C GLN A 114 -3.42 -7.85 18.91
N ARG A 115 -2.82 -6.77 18.44
CA ARG A 115 -3.49 -5.77 17.59
C ARG A 115 -4.07 -6.39 16.33
N ILE A 116 -3.34 -7.29 15.67
CA ILE A 116 -3.82 -8.00 14.50
C ILE A 116 -5.04 -8.86 14.84
N LEU A 117 -5.00 -9.62 15.92
CA LEU A 117 -6.14 -10.45 16.36
C LEU A 117 -7.38 -9.60 16.64
N ASP A 118 -7.19 -8.43 17.27
CA ASP A 118 -8.30 -7.56 17.69
C ASP A 118 -8.90 -6.74 16.55
N SER A 119 -8.10 -6.32 15.57
CA SER A 119 -8.51 -5.29 14.60
C SER A 119 -8.43 -5.70 13.13
N TYR A 120 -7.81 -6.84 12.78
CA TYR A 120 -7.56 -7.19 11.38
C TYR A 120 -8.84 -7.30 10.55
N LEU A 121 -9.89 -7.96 11.06
CA LEU A 121 -11.15 -8.08 10.33
C LEU A 121 -11.79 -6.70 10.13
N SER A 122 -11.74 -5.83 11.13
CA SER A 122 -12.24 -4.45 11.01
C SER A 122 -11.45 -3.64 9.99
N ILE A 123 -10.12 -3.80 9.95
CA ILE A 123 -9.26 -3.18 8.93
C ILE A 123 -9.60 -3.72 7.54
N LEU A 124 -9.81 -5.03 7.39
CA LEU A 124 -10.12 -5.66 6.11
C LEU A 124 -11.50 -5.25 5.58
N VAL A 125 -12.52 -5.18 6.44
CA VAL A 125 -13.85 -4.68 6.07
C VAL A 125 -13.76 -3.23 5.58
N ARG A 126 -13.01 -2.38 6.28
CA ARG A 126 -12.77 -1.00 5.87
C ARG A 126 -11.96 -0.91 4.58
N ASN A 127 -11.02 -1.84 4.36
CA ASN A 127 -10.25 -1.93 3.13
C ASN A 127 -11.20 -2.12 1.93
N TYR A 128 -12.19 -3.01 2.06
CA TYR A 128 -13.21 -3.24 1.03
C TYR A 128 -14.16 -2.07 0.77
N MET A 129 -14.19 -1.05 1.63
CA MET A 129 -14.98 0.17 1.36
C MET A 129 -14.26 1.16 0.43
N LEU A 130 -12.93 1.08 0.36
CA LEU A 130 -12.11 2.02 -0.42
C LEU A 130 -11.47 1.34 -1.64
N TRP A 131 -10.79 0.23 -1.42
CA TRP A 131 -9.87 -0.35 -2.39
C TRP A 131 -10.55 -0.95 -3.61
N PRO A 132 -11.72 -1.61 -3.55
CA PRO A 132 -12.39 -2.08 -4.77
C PRO A 132 -12.67 -0.96 -5.76
N ALA A 133 -13.15 0.20 -5.29
CA ALA A 133 -13.39 1.36 -6.14
C ALA A 133 -12.08 1.93 -6.70
N ALA A 134 -11.09 2.14 -5.83
CA ALA A 134 -9.78 2.65 -6.22
C ALA A 134 -9.08 1.75 -7.24
N GLN A 135 -9.11 0.43 -7.05
CA GLN A 135 -8.50 -0.57 -7.92
C GLN A 135 -9.27 -0.77 -9.21
N MET A 136 -10.59 -0.61 -9.19
CA MET A 136 -11.38 -0.57 -10.43
C MET A 136 -10.94 0.59 -11.32
N LEU A 137 -10.79 1.80 -10.75
CA LEU A 137 -10.27 2.97 -11.48
C LEU A 137 -8.83 2.72 -11.97
N ASN A 138 -7.98 2.17 -11.11
CA ASN A 138 -6.59 1.85 -11.42
C ASN A 138 -6.49 0.93 -12.65
N PHE A 139 -7.11 -0.25 -12.56
CA PHE A 139 -6.99 -1.27 -13.60
C PHE A 139 -7.73 -0.95 -14.89
N ARG A 140 -8.69 -0.02 -14.85
CA ARG A 140 -9.44 0.42 -16.03
C ARG A 140 -8.76 1.58 -16.77
N PHE A 141 -8.24 2.56 -16.05
CA PHE A 141 -7.81 3.83 -16.65
C PHE A 141 -6.31 4.08 -16.56
N VAL A 142 -5.61 3.52 -15.57
CA VAL A 142 -4.20 3.79 -15.34
C VAL A 142 -3.33 2.81 -16.13
N PRO A 143 -2.38 3.28 -16.97
CA PRO A 143 -1.44 2.41 -17.66
C PRO A 143 -0.55 1.64 -16.67
N LEU A 144 -0.20 0.38 -16.99
CA LEU A 144 0.52 -0.53 -16.08
C LEU A 144 1.74 0.09 -15.36
N GLY A 145 2.54 0.89 -16.07
CA GLY A 145 3.74 1.53 -15.50
C GLY A 145 3.48 2.62 -14.45
N TYR A 146 2.23 3.06 -14.30
CA TYR A 146 1.80 4.07 -13.32
C TYR A 146 0.83 3.51 -12.27
N GLN A 147 0.39 2.25 -12.40
CA GLN A 147 -0.59 1.66 -11.49
C GLN A 147 -0.07 1.57 -10.04
N VAL A 148 1.21 1.25 -9.87
CA VAL A 148 1.86 1.22 -8.56
C VAL A 148 1.86 2.63 -7.96
N LEU A 149 2.27 3.64 -8.73
CA LEU A 149 2.30 5.02 -8.27
C LEU A 149 0.90 5.53 -7.88
N TYR A 150 -0.13 5.24 -8.69
CA TYR A 150 -1.52 5.54 -8.35
C TYR A 150 -1.94 4.90 -7.03
N ALA A 151 -1.68 3.59 -6.86
CA ALA A 151 -2.03 2.88 -5.64
C ALA A 151 -1.34 3.48 -4.41
N GLN A 152 -0.11 3.97 -4.54
CA GLN A 152 0.59 4.64 -3.45
C GLN A 152 -0.05 5.97 -3.04
N PHE A 153 -0.60 6.75 -3.98
CA PHE A 153 -1.35 7.95 -3.62
C PHE A 153 -2.64 7.62 -2.87
N ILE A 154 -3.37 6.58 -3.29
CA ILE A 154 -4.53 6.09 -2.54
C ILE A 154 -4.12 5.55 -1.17
N ALA A 155 -2.95 4.93 -1.06
CA ALA A 155 -2.41 4.45 0.21
C ALA A 155 -2.14 5.60 1.21
N LEU A 156 -1.78 6.80 0.75
CA LEU A 156 -1.69 7.98 1.63
C LEU A 156 -3.04 8.30 2.27
N VAL A 157 -4.10 8.35 1.46
CA VAL A 157 -5.48 8.60 1.94
C VAL A 157 -5.91 7.50 2.92
N TRP A 158 -5.60 6.24 2.60
CA TRP A 158 -5.86 5.10 3.46
C TRP A 158 -5.14 5.19 4.81
N ASN A 159 -3.87 5.56 4.83
CA ASN A 159 -3.10 5.68 6.07
C ASN A 159 -3.62 6.81 6.95
N CYS A 160 -4.00 7.95 6.37
CA CYS A 160 -4.68 9.03 7.09
C CYS A 160 -5.99 8.54 7.69
N TYR A 161 -6.80 7.83 6.91
CA TYR A 161 -8.08 7.26 7.36
C TYR A 161 -7.91 6.26 8.51
N LEU A 162 -6.96 5.32 8.40
CA LEU A 162 -6.67 4.37 9.48
C LEU A 162 -6.16 5.07 10.74
N SER A 163 -5.28 6.07 10.61
CA SER A 163 -4.78 6.84 11.76
C SER A 163 -5.94 7.48 12.52
N MET A 164 -6.88 8.11 11.80
CA MET A 164 -8.06 8.72 12.42
C MET A 164 -8.97 7.72 13.13
N ILE A 165 -9.04 6.46 12.68
CA ILE A 165 -9.94 5.45 13.26
C ILE A 165 -9.30 4.65 14.38
N LEU A 166 -8.00 4.39 14.29
CA LEU A 166 -7.28 3.61 15.28
C LEU A 166 -6.85 4.46 16.48
N ASN A 167 -6.72 5.78 16.30
CA ASN A 167 -6.32 6.73 17.34
C ASN A 167 -7.47 7.62 17.85
N SER A 168 -8.72 7.40 17.40
CA SER A 168 -9.93 8.04 17.94
C SER A 168 -10.52 7.25 19.09
#